data_AF-N1MU84-F1
#
_entry.id   AF-N1MU84-F1
#
_cell.length_a   1.000
_cell.length_b   1.000
_cell.length_c   1.000
_cell.angle_alpha   90.00
_cell.angle_beta   90.00
_cell.angle_gamma   90.00
#
_symmetry.space_group_name_H-M   'P 1'
#
loop_
_entity.id
_entity.type
_entity.pdbx_description
1 polymer ?
#
loop_
_entity_poly.entity_id
_entity_poly.type
_entity_poly.pdbx_seq_one_letter_code
_entity_poly.pdbx_strand_id
1 'polypeptide(L)' 'MEFDIIDLPNVTAAISKHYGVPSVRRYPALAVYAFGGCSFTFQNEWDDPCLISSSSDGDEILKKLCAELNG' A
#
# COMPACT_ATOMS: atom_id res chain seq x y z
N MET A 1 5.16 -9.38 -3.19
CA MET A 1 3.73 -9.49 -3.52
C MET A 1 3.41 -8.23 -4.27
N GLU A 2 3.15 -8.35 -5.56
CA GLU A 2 2.99 -7.23 -6.49
C GLU A 2 1.48 -6.99 -6.67
N PHE A 3 1.04 -5.73 -6.67
CA PHE A 3 -0.38 -5.35 -6.77
C PHE A 3 -0.62 -4.73 -8.15
N ASP A 4 -1.54 -5.31 -8.92
CA ASP A 4 -1.94 -4.80 -10.24
C ASP A 4 -2.83 -3.53 -10.08
N ILE A 5 -2.57 -2.47 -10.88
CA ILE A 5 -3.02 -1.05 -10.67
C ILE A 5 -4.54 -0.88 -10.61
N ILE A 6 -5.36 -1.85 -11.02
CA ILE A 6 -6.79 -1.61 -11.23
C ILE A 6 -7.52 -1.29 -9.90
N ASP A 7 -6.88 -1.59 -8.75
CA ASP A 7 -7.48 -1.45 -7.43
C ASP A 7 -6.86 -0.37 -6.53
N LEU A 8 -6.02 0.55 -7.02
CA LEU A 8 -5.48 1.66 -6.19
C LEU A 8 -6.52 2.44 -5.35
N PRO A 9 -7.72 2.80 -5.88
CA PRO A 9 -8.77 3.40 -5.06
C PRO A 9 -9.32 2.44 -4.00
N ASN A 10 -9.40 1.13 -4.31
CA ASN A 10 -9.87 0.10 -3.38
C ASN A 10 -8.83 -0.22 -2.31
N VAL A 11 -7.54 -0.25 -2.64
CA VAL A 11 -6.41 -0.31 -1.69
C VAL A 11 -6.46 0.89 -0.75
N THR A 12 -6.64 2.10 -1.30
CA THR A 12 -6.73 3.32 -0.47
C THR A 12 -7.96 3.31 0.45
N ALA A 13 -9.09 2.79 -0.03
CA ALA A 13 -10.31 2.63 0.75
C ALA A 13 -10.13 1.57 1.86
N ALA A 14 -9.54 0.42 1.55
CA ALA A 14 -9.23 -0.64 2.50
C ALA A 14 -8.25 -0.15 3.58
N ILE A 15 -7.19 0.56 3.19
CA ILE A 15 -6.26 1.20 4.14
C ILE A 15 -7.01 2.18 5.06
N SER A 16 -7.85 3.04 4.49
CA SER A 16 -8.62 4.02 5.25
C SER A 16 -9.62 3.37 6.22
N LYS A 17 -10.24 2.27 5.82
CA LYS A 17 -11.21 1.51 6.62
C LYS A 17 -10.56 0.83 7.82
N HIS A 18 -9.38 0.23 7.65
CA HIS A 18 -8.73 -0.57 8.70
C HIS A 18 -7.73 0.20 9.55
N TYR A 19 -7.04 1.17 8.94
CA TYR A 19 -5.89 1.84 9.55
C TYR A 19 -6.06 3.37 9.62
N GLY A 20 -7.20 3.90 9.17
CA GLY A 20 -7.45 5.33 9.08
C GLY A 20 -6.72 5.99 7.91
N VAL A 21 -6.78 7.32 7.85
CA VAL A 21 -6.20 8.07 6.73
C VAL A 21 -4.67 7.94 6.73
N PRO A 22 -4.06 7.37 5.68
CA PRO A 22 -2.61 7.20 5.63
C PRO A 22 -1.91 8.55 5.51
N SER A 23 -0.77 8.71 6.18
CA SER A 23 0.11 9.86 5.95
C SER A 23 0.93 9.63 4.68
N VAL A 24 0.84 10.54 3.71
CA VAL A 24 1.48 10.36 2.40
C VAL A 24 2.57 11.41 2.19
N ARG A 25 3.80 10.95 1.91
CA ARG A 25 4.91 11.79 1.46
C ARG A 25 5.24 11.47 0.02
N ARG A 26 5.10 12.44 -0.87
CA ARG A 26 5.40 12.26 -2.31
C ARG A 26 6.79 12.77 -2.63
N TYR A 27 7.54 11.98 -3.38
CA TYR A 27 8.83 12.30 -3.95
C TYR A 27 8.76 12.19 -5.48
N PRO A 28 9.74 12.75 -6.22
CA PRO A 28 9.69 12.76 -7.69
C PRO A 28 9.58 11.38 -8.35
N ALA A 29 10.08 10.32 -7.69
CA ALA A 29 10.11 8.96 -8.24
C ALA A 29 9.29 7.93 -7.43
N LEU A 30 8.80 8.29 -6.24
CA LEU A 30 8.10 7.37 -5.33
C LEU A 30 7.18 8.13 -4.38
N ALA A 31 6.24 7.44 -3.75
CA ALA A 31 5.50 7.95 -2.61
C ALA A 31 5.70 7.03 -1.40
N VAL A 32 5.73 7.59 -0.19
CA VAL A 32 5.78 6.84 1.06
C VAL A 32 4.45 7.01 1.78
N TYR A 33 3.81 5.90 2.10
CA TYR A 33 2.55 5.82 2.85
C TYR A 33 2.86 5.31 4.25
N ALA A 34 2.38 6.00 5.28
CA ALA A 34 2.48 5.54 6.67
C ALA A 34 1.08 5.28 7.23
N PHE A 35 0.84 4.03 7.65
CA PHE A 35 -0.41 3.56 8.25
C PHE A 35 -0.17 2.29 9.07
N GLY A 36 -1.05 2.00 10.03
CA GLY A 36 -0.93 0.79 10.87
C GLY A 36 0.37 0.71 11.68
N GLY A 37 1.05 1.83 11.95
CA GLY A 37 2.37 1.85 12.60
C GLY A 37 3.55 1.53 11.67
N CYS A 38 3.28 1.22 10.40
CA CYS A 38 4.27 0.86 9.39
C CYS A 38 4.42 1.94 8.31
N SER A 39 5.54 1.87 7.57
CA SER A 39 5.82 2.71 6.41
C SER A 39 5.98 1.84 5.17
N PHE A 40 5.39 2.30 4.07
CA PHE A 40 5.29 1.59 2.81
C PHE A 40 5.74 2.48 1.67
N THR A 41 6.55 1.94 0.78
CA THR A 41 7.01 2.66 -0.41
C THR A 41 6.14 2.25 -1.58
N PHE A 42 5.45 3.22 -2.16
CA PHE A 42 4.75 3.10 -3.42
C PHE A 42 5.68 3.54 -4.55
N GLN A 43 6.04 2.61 -5.42
CA GLN A 43 6.80 2.89 -6.63
C GLN A 43 5.88 2.81 -7.83
N ASN A 44 5.89 3.86 -8.64
CA ASN A 44 5.13 3.90 -9.88
C ASN A 44 6.06 3.50 -11.03
N GLU A 45 6.43 2.22 -11.06
CA GLU A 45 7.26 1.62 -12.11
C GLU A 45 6.34 1.26 -13.28
N TRP A 46 6.01 2.28 -14.10
CA TRP A 46 5.42 2.20 -15.45
C TRP A 46 4.84 0.82 -15.86
N ASP A 47 3.56 0.61 -15.53
CA ASP A 47 2.69 -0.57 -15.78
C ASP A 47 2.48 -1.51 -14.57
N ASP A 48 3.34 -1.49 -13.53
CA ASP A 48 3.18 -2.30 -12.31
C ASP A 48 3.46 -1.50 -11.01
N PRO A 49 2.43 -1.03 -10.29
CA PRO A 49 2.52 -0.10 -9.18
C PRO A 49 2.64 -0.88 -7.87
N CYS A 50 3.86 -1.07 -7.42
CA CYS A 50 4.08 -1.85 -6.23
C CYS A 50 4.03 -1.01 -4.95
N LEU A 51 3.29 -1.51 -3.96
CA LEU A 51 3.37 -1.05 -2.57
C LEU A 51 4.24 -2.03 -1.77
N ILE A 52 5.37 -1.53 -1.27
CA ILE A 52 6.44 -2.33 -0.70
C ILE A 52 6.59 -2.01 0.79
N SER A 53 6.62 -3.05 1.63
CA SER A 53 6.99 -2.93 3.04
C SER A 53 8.50 -3.17 3.22
N SER A 54 9.12 -2.47 4.17
CA SER A 54 10.50 -2.75 4.63
C SER A 54 10.53 -3.45 6.00
N SER A 55 9.38 -3.93 6.47
CA SER A 55 9.21 -4.51 7.81
C SER A 55 8.26 -5.69 7.79
N SER A 56 8.53 -6.71 8.63
CA SER A 56 7.71 -7.92 8.71
C SER A 56 6.27 -7.64 9.15
N ASP A 57 6.05 -6.62 10.00
CA ASP A 57 4.71 -6.18 10.39
C ASP A 57 3.95 -5.59 9.20
N GLY A 58 4.62 -4.76 8.40
CA GLY A 58 4.04 -4.23 7.17
C GLY A 58 3.75 -5.32 6.13
N ASP A 59 4.56 -6.38 6.04
CA ASP A 59 4.25 -7.53 5.16
C ASP A 59 2.92 -8.21 5.55
N GLU A 60 2.68 -8.38 6.85
CA GLU A 60 1.41 -8.95 7.33
C GLU A 60 0.22 -8.02 7.04
N ILE A 61 0.43 -6.70 7.12
CA ILE A 61 -0.58 -5.70 6.72
C ILE A 61 -0.87 -5.81 5.22
N LEU A 62 0.15 -5.89 4.36
CA LEU A 62 -0.03 -6.03 2.91
C LEU A 62 -0.74 -7.33 2.55
N LYS A 63 -0.41 -8.45 3.19
CA LYS A 63 -1.11 -9.74 2.99
C LYS A 63 -2.59 -9.65 3.36
N LYS A 64 -2.92 -8.99 4.48
CA LYS A 64 -4.32 -8.78 4.89
C LYS A 64 -5.09 -7.92 3.88
N LEU A 65 -4.49 -6.82 3.42
CA LEU A 65 -5.07 -5.98 2.37
C LEU A 65 -5.28 -6.77 1.09
N CYS A 66 -4.31 -7.59 0.68
CA CYS A 66 -4.42 -8.40 -0.53
C CYS A 66 -5.49 -9.48 -0.42
N ALA A 67 -5.64 -10.11 0.75
CA ALA A 67 -6.70 -11.08 0.99
C ALA A 67 -8.10 -10.45 1.00
N GLU A 68 -8.24 -9.20 1.47
CA GLU A 68 -9.52 -8.47 1.42
C GLU A 68 -9.90 -8.07 -0.02
N LEU A 69 -8.92 -7.68 -0.83
CA LEU A 69 -9.19 -7.19 -2.19
C LEU A 69 -9.39 -8.31 -3.21
N ASN A 70 -8.91 -9.52 -2.94
CA ASN A 70 -9.10 -10.70 -3.80
C ASN A 70 -10.24 -11.64 -3.35
N GLY A 71 -11.01 -11.26 -2.32
CA GLY A 71 -12.13 -12.04 -1.77
C GLY A 71 -13.49 -11.44 -2.12
#